data_AF-A0A955EJW8-F1
#
_entry.id   AF-A0A955EJW8-F1
#
_cell.length_a   1.000
_cell.length_b   1.000
_cell.length_c   1.000
_cell.angle_alpha   90.00
_cell.angle_beta   90.00
_cell.angle_gamma   90.00
#
_symmetry.space_group_name_H-M   'P 1'
#
loop_
_entity.id
_entity.type
_entity.pdbx_description
1 polymer ?
#
loop_
_entity_poly.entity_id
_entity_poly.type
_entity_poly.pdbx_seq_one_letter_code
_entity_poly.pdbx_strand_id
1 'polypeptide(L)'
;MATDLKEELARPIQIVEGGKRRTVTKQQAFVKSVIAKAQQGDAKASQTLLQLMATHLRAEDSPAEDDLLTESDEEIIAEFLARNMQKH
;
A
#
# COMPACT_ATOMS: atom_id res chain seq x y z
N MET A 1 -20.47 -0.40 8.52
CA MET A 1 -19.29 0.07 9.28
C MET A 1 -18.08 0.35 8.40
N ALA A 2 -17.50 -0.66 7.72
CA ALA A 2 -16.35 -0.42 6.83
C ALA A 2 -16.67 0.58 5.69
N THR A 3 -17.87 0.46 5.11
CA THR A 3 -18.39 1.39 4.09
C THR A 3 -18.55 2.81 4.66
N ASP A 4 -19.19 2.95 5.83
CA ASP A 4 -19.42 4.26 6.47
C ASP A 4 -18.11 5.00 6.78
N LEU A 5 -17.09 4.26 7.26
CA LEU A 5 -15.77 4.83 7.55
C LEU A 5 -15.08 5.31 6.27
N LYS A 6 -15.13 4.53 5.19
CA LYS A 6 -14.51 4.89 3.91
C LYS A 6 -15.17 6.15 3.33
N GLU A 7 -16.49 6.21 3.35
CA GLU A 7 -17.25 7.38 2.91
C GLU A 7 -16.94 8.61 3.74
N GLU A 8 -16.89 8.47 5.07
CA GLU A 8 -16.59 9.56 5.98
C GLU A 8 -15.17 10.10 5.78
N LEU A 9 -14.18 9.21 5.62
CA LEU A 9 -12.78 9.56 5.34
C LEU A 9 -12.60 10.29 4.01
N ALA A 10 -13.46 10.01 3.03
CA ALA A 10 -13.47 10.69 1.73
C ALA A 10 -14.12 12.09 1.78
N ARG A 11 -14.87 12.43 2.84
CA ARG A 11 -15.52 13.75 2.93
C ARG A 11 -14.48 14.88 3.10
N PRO A 12 -14.72 16.04 2.47
CA PRO A 12 -13.81 17.18 2.56
C PRO A 12 -13.91 17.90 3.91
N ILE A 13 -12.80 18.47 4.35
CA ILE A 13 -12.68 19.42 5.46
C ILE A 13 -11.72 20.55 5.07
N GLN A 14 -11.78 21.68 5.79
CA GLN A 14 -10.82 22.77 5.61
C GLN A 14 -9.73 22.68 6.68
N ILE A 15 -8.46 22.77 6.25
CA ILE A 15 -7.30 22.90 7.13
C ILE A 15 -6.49 24.13 6.74
N VAL A 16 -5.62 24.60 7.64
CA VAL A 16 -4.62 25.64 7.33
C VAL A 16 -3.28 24.95 7.10
N GLU A 17 -2.71 25.13 5.91
CA GLU A 17 -1.42 24.57 5.52
C GLU A 17 -0.57 25.69 4.90
N GLY A 18 0.62 25.93 5.44
CA GLY A 18 1.51 27.02 4.99
C GLY A 18 0.84 28.40 5.04
N GLY A 19 0.00 28.65 6.06
CA GLY A 19 -0.74 29.91 6.23
C GLY A 19 -1.94 30.09 5.30
N LYS A 20 -2.25 29.13 4.42
CA LYS A 20 -3.40 29.18 3.49
C LYS A 20 -4.45 28.15 3.86
N ARG A 21 -5.73 28.51 3.74
CA ARG A 21 -6.84 27.56 3.88
C ARG A 21 -6.87 26.64 2.66
N ARG A 22 -6.95 25.34 2.89
CA ARG A 22 -7.09 24.32 1.85
C ARG A 22 -8.20 23.34 2.20
N THR A 23 -8.98 22.96 1.19
CA THR A 23 -9.97 21.89 1.30
C THR A 23 -9.30 20.57 0.91
N VAL A 24 -9.30 19.60 1.82
CA VAL A 24 -8.71 18.26 1.64
C VAL A 24 -9.66 17.21 2.23
N THR A 25 -9.48 15.93 1.90
CA THR A 25 -10.28 14.88 2.55
C THR A 25 -9.85 14.68 4.00
N LYS A 26 -10.72 14.11 4.85
CA LYS A 26 -10.37 13.76 6.24
C LYS A 26 -9.19 12.80 6.30
N GLN A 27 -9.11 11.86 5.37
CA GLN A 27 -7.96 10.96 5.25
C GLN A 27 -6.66 11.73 5.01
N GLN A 28 -6.65 12.65 4.03
CA GLN A 28 -5.46 13.45 3.73
C GLN A 28 -5.06 14.33 4.92
N ALA A 29 -6.02 14.95 5.59
CA ALA A 29 -5.76 15.74 6.79
C ALA A 29 -5.19 14.89 7.94
N PHE A 30 -5.72 13.68 8.13
CA PHE A 30 -5.22 12.74 9.13
C PHE A 30 -3.75 12.38 8.86
N VAL A 31 -3.42 11.96 7.63
CA VAL A 31 -2.04 11.63 7.25
C VAL A 31 -1.10 12.81 7.46
N LYS A 32 -1.49 14.03 7.03
CA LYS A 32 -0.72 15.26 7.27
C LYS A 32 -0.48 15.52 8.76
N SER A 33 -1.48 15.27 9.60
CA SER A 33 -1.36 15.46 11.06
C SER A 33 -0.42 14.45 11.72
N VAL A 34 -0.44 13.19 11.27
CA VAL A 34 0.48 12.15 11.75
C VAL A 34 1.91 12.49 11.37
N ILE A 35 2.15 12.92 10.11
CA ILE A 35 3.46 13.35 9.64
C ILE A 35 3.98 14.54 10.46
N ALA A 36 3.16 15.56 10.70
CA ALA A 36 3.55 16.73 11.48
C ALA A 36 3.95 16.35 12.92
N LYS A 37 3.18 15.47 13.58
CA LYS A 37 3.51 14.98 14.93
C LYS A 37 4.79 14.14 14.95
N ALA A 38 4.97 13.26 13.97
CA ALA A 38 6.18 12.46 13.84
C ALA A 38 7.43 13.34 13.67
N GLN A 39 7.34 14.39 12.85
CA GLN A 39 8.42 15.39 12.68
C GLN A 39 8.75 16.16 13.97
N GLN A 40 7.77 16.31 14.86
CA GLN A 40 7.96 16.92 16.18
C GLN A 40 8.49 15.94 17.23
N GLY A 41 8.77 14.69 16.87
CA GLY A 41 9.34 13.67 17.75
C GLY A 41 8.31 12.80 18.50
N ASP A 42 7.03 12.86 18.14
CA ASP A 42 6.03 11.94 18.72
C ASP A 42 6.30 10.51 18.27
N ALA A 43 6.80 9.68 19.20
CA ALA A 43 7.19 8.29 18.92
C ALA A 43 6.04 7.43 18.41
N LYS A 44 4.80 7.66 18.88
CA LYS A 44 3.62 6.90 18.44
C LYS A 44 3.19 7.29 17.03
N ALA A 45 3.24 8.59 16.71
CA ALA A 45 3.00 9.08 15.36
C ALA A 45 4.06 8.55 14.39
N SER A 46 5.34 8.53 14.80
CA SER A 46 6.44 7.95 14.02
C SER A 46 6.22 6.46 13.75
N GLN A 47 5.86 5.67 14.76
CA GLN A 47 5.55 4.25 14.58
C GLN A 47 4.37 4.05 13.60
N THR A 48 3.31 4.84 13.74
CA THR A 48 2.15 4.79 12.84
C THR A 48 2.55 5.12 11.40
N LEU A 49 3.37 6.15 11.20
CA LEU A 49 3.87 6.55 9.88
C LEU A 49 4.74 5.46 9.25
N LEU A 50 5.69 4.88 10.01
CA LEU A 50 6.54 3.79 9.55
C LEU A 50 5.72 2.57 9.12
N GLN A 51 4.66 2.23 9.85
CA GLN A 51 3.77 1.13 9.48
C GLN A 51 2.99 1.42 8.19
N LEU A 52 2.48 2.64 8.02
CA LEU A 52 1.83 3.07 6.77
C LEU A 52 2.81 3.00 5.59
N MET A 53 4.05 3.46 5.78
CA MET A 53 5.11 3.37 4.76
C MET A 53 5.43 1.92 4.41
N ALA A 54 5.64 1.05 5.39
CA ALA A 54 5.91 -0.37 5.16
C ALA A 54 4.76 -1.08 4.42
N THR A 55 3.52 -0.67 4.64
CA THR A 55 2.36 -1.31 4.02
C THR A 55 2.12 -0.82 2.59
N HIS A 56 2.37 0.47 2.31
CA HIS A 56 1.97 1.10 1.06
C HIS A 56 3.12 1.51 0.13
N LEU A 57 4.36 1.56 0.62
CA LEU A 57 5.54 1.96 -0.17
C LEU A 57 6.48 0.79 -0.52
N ARG A 58 6.22 -0.44 -0.05
CA ARG A 58 7.01 -1.64 -0.39
C ARG A 58 6.87 -2.11 -1.85
N ALA A 59 6.25 -1.33 -2.72
CA ALA A 59 5.94 -1.72 -4.10
C ALA A 59 6.98 -1.32 -5.16
N GLU A 60 8.04 -0.58 -4.80
CA GLU A 60 9.01 -0.10 -5.81
C GLU A 60 10.35 -0.85 -5.80
N ASP A 61 10.67 -1.68 -4.79
CA ASP A 61 11.98 -2.34 -4.66
C ASP A 61 11.89 -3.79 -4.11
N SER A 62 11.00 -4.63 -4.64
CA SER A 62 11.18 -6.08 -4.50
C SER A 62 11.57 -6.65 -5.85
N PRO A 63 12.80 -7.19 -6.05
CA PRO A 63 12.89 -8.31 -6.97
C PRO A 63 11.90 -9.37 -6.45
N ALA A 64 11.10 -9.92 -7.36
CA ALA A 64 10.19 -10.99 -7.03
C ALA A 64 10.99 -12.14 -6.39
N GLU A 65 10.87 -12.32 -5.07
CA GLU A 65 11.43 -13.46 -4.34
C GLU A 65 10.44 -14.64 -4.25
N ASP A 66 9.32 -14.60 -5.00
CA ASP A 66 8.37 -15.71 -5.11
C ASP A 66 8.18 -16.17 -6.57
N ASP A 67 9.29 -16.23 -7.32
CA ASP A 67 9.40 -17.10 -8.51
C ASP A 67 10.06 -18.44 -8.12
N LEU A 68 9.80 -18.89 -6.88
CA LEU A 68 10.07 -20.27 -6.48
C LEU A 68 9.02 -21.13 -7.16
N LEU A 69 9.35 -21.60 -8.37
CA LEU A 69 8.65 -22.71 -9.03
C LEU A 69 8.38 -23.78 -7.97
N THR A 70 7.11 -23.95 -7.63
CA THR A 70 6.71 -25.04 -6.76
C THR A 70 6.82 -26.34 -7.57
N GLU A 71 6.95 -27.51 -6.91
CA GLU A 71 6.94 -28.81 -7.61
C GLU A 71 5.70 -28.96 -8.54
N SER A 72 4.61 -28.27 -8.19
CA SER A 72 3.41 -28.18 -9.02
C SER A 72 3.64 -27.45 -10.34
N ASP A 73 4.49 -26.43 -10.38
CA ASP A 73 4.78 -25.66 -11.59
C ASP A 73 5.66 -26.45 -12.55
N GLU A 74 6.60 -27.25 -12.03
CA GLU A 74 7.40 -28.18 -12.83
C GLU A 74 6.53 -29.24 -13.51
N GLU A 75 5.54 -29.80 -12.80
CA GLU A 75 4.58 -30.76 -13.39
C GLU A 75 3.73 -30.12 -14.49
N ILE A 76 3.25 -28.89 -14.29
CA ILE A 76 2.46 -28.15 -15.27
C ILE A 76 3.29 -27.86 -16.54
N ILE A 77 4.55 -27.45 -16.38
CA ILE A 77 5.46 -27.19 -17.51
C ILE A 77 5.79 -28.48 -18.25
N ALA A 78 6.06 -29.57 -17.54
CA ALA A 78 6.34 -30.87 -18.14
C ALA A 78 5.14 -31.37 -18.98
N GLU A 79 3.92 -31.23 -18.45
CA GLU A 79 2.71 -31.60 -19.19
C GLU A 79 2.49 -30.70 -20.42
N PHE A 80 2.73 -29.40 -20.29
CA PHE A 80 2.63 -28.45 -21.40
C PHE A 80 3.62 -28.79 -22.54
N LEU A 81 4.88 -29.11 -22.21
CA LEU A 81 5.90 -29.49 -23.19
C LEU A 81 5.53 -30.82 -23.87
N ALA A 82 5.09 -31.82 -23.10
CA ALA A 82 4.70 -33.13 -23.64
C ALA A 82 3.54 -33.01 -24.66
N ARG A 83 2.53 -32.18 -24.36
CA ARG A 83 1.40 -31.93 -25.26
C ARG A 83 1.79 -31.22 -26.55
N ASN A 84 2.79 -30.34 -26.50
CA ASN A 84 3.24 -29.57 -27.67
C ASN A 84 4.28 -30.31 -28.52
N MET A 85 5.06 -31.23 -27.95
CA MET A 85 5.98 -32.09 -28.69
C MET A 85 5.28 -33.24 -29.45
N GLN A 86 4.06 -33.62 -29.05
CA GLN A 86 3.25 -34.63 -29.77
C GLN A 86 2.48 -34.06 -30.98
N LYS A 87 2.52 -32.74 -31.20
CA LYS A 87 1.82 -32.07 -32.30
C LYS A 87 2.70 -31.79 -33.53
N HIS A 88 3.91 -32.34 -33.58
CA HIS A 88 4.81 -32.35 -34.73
C HIS A 88 5.28 -33.77 -35.03
#